data_AF-A0A2N3RJW4-F1
#
_entry.id   AF-A0A2N3RJW4-F1
#
_cell.length_a   1.000
_cell.length_b   1.000
_cell.length_c   1.000
_cell.angle_alpha   90.00
_cell.angle_beta   90.00
_cell.angle_gamma   90.00
#
_symmetry.space_group_name_H-M   'P 1'
#
loop_
_entity.id
_entity.type
_entity.pdbx_description
1 polymer ?
#
loop_
_entity_poly.entity_id
_entity_poly.type
_entity_poly.pdbx_seq_one_letter_code
_entity_poly.pdbx_strand_id
1 'polypeptide(L)'
;MERDEQWHRRQAIATGKPWTLEADKYTRKVLAECPERALMAETSDEYRRVYTRLVREGVTAWEKANSAQHWNKLRTACRWAMAEDVRAWRALSEQARKSGDLAHAQQCTAEAWKLAVALDAQFLAAGREAWAAKALKIETEGRKPVDKSKRLSGAPTADTAACALLDSRHRGTRLLERHSERLALLALTGCRPAELMAGVSVKLLRDKHGEPSGIGIEIIGAKVDALRGHEKRRLAFPLSGGGKAVQGLTLLCAERGGHYTLATTDADYRSLNRALQVQGMSCYTFRHAVGSDLKADISEGKATPETAAKIMGHRSTASLMSYGTKRRGRGGQRPRASVSGPIRNVAVTKAARTKARKHKKAKKLKAEAALVGASPVQVPASARAPQTPLAAGLRPRYK
;
A
#
# COMPACT_ATOMS: atom_id res chain seq x y z
N MET A 1 13.56 -20.68 22.94
CA MET A 1 12.41 -21.36 23.60
C MET A 1 12.84 -22.19 24.80
N GLU A 2 13.24 -23.46 24.69
CA GLU A 2 13.62 -24.27 25.87
C GLU A 2 14.76 -23.66 26.69
N ARG A 3 15.77 -23.10 26.02
CA ARG A 3 16.89 -22.40 26.68
C ARG A 3 16.48 -21.09 27.37
N ASP A 4 15.53 -20.34 26.79
CA ASP A 4 15.00 -19.10 27.39
C ASP A 4 14.10 -19.42 28.58
N GLU A 5 13.30 -20.48 28.46
CA GLU A 5 12.48 -20.98 29.57
C GLU A 5 13.38 -21.42 30.73
N GLN A 6 14.46 -22.16 30.44
CA GLN A 6 15.47 -22.52 31.43
C GLN A 6 16.14 -21.28 32.05
N TRP A 7 16.40 -20.23 31.27
CA TRP A 7 16.94 -18.98 31.81
C TRP A 7 15.95 -18.30 32.77
N HIS A 8 14.69 -18.15 32.40
CA HIS A 8 13.66 -17.58 33.27
C HIS A 8 13.42 -18.43 34.51
N ARG A 9 13.44 -19.76 34.38
CA ARG A 9 13.37 -20.70 35.52
C ARG A 9 14.57 -20.55 36.46
N ARG A 10 15.79 -20.35 35.93
CA ARG A 10 17.00 -20.10 36.75
C ARG A 10 16.94 -18.74 37.48
N GLN A 11 16.44 -17.69 36.83
CA GLN A 11 16.23 -16.38 37.47
C GLN A 11 15.16 -16.46 38.58
N ALA A 12 14.13 -17.28 38.39
CA ALA A 12 13.14 -17.58 39.43
C ALA A 12 13.75 -18.27 40.65
N ILE A 13 14.64 -19.26 40.44
CA ILE A 13 15.38 -19.93 41.52
C ILE A 13 16.20 -18.93 42.32
N ALA A 14 16.88 -17.98 41.66
CA ALA A 14 17.68 -16.95 42.31
C ALA A 14 16.86 -15.92 43.12
N THR A 15 15.57 -15.76 42.82
CA THR A 15 14.69 -14.73 43.41
C THR A 15 13.59 -15.30 44.31
N GLY A 16 13.47 -16.63 44.40
CA GLY A 16 12.43 -17.32 45.18
C GLY A 16 11.00 -17.13 44.63
N LYS A 17 10.85 -16.65 43.39
CA LYS A 17 9.56 -16.26 42.78
C LYS A 17 9.18 -17.21 41.64
N PRO A 18 7.89 -17.37 41.31
CA PRO A 18 7.47 -18.12 40.12
C PRO A 18 8.08 -17.55 38.84
N TRP A 19 8.62 -18.41 37.97
CA TRP A 19 9.24 -18.01 36.70
C TRP A 19 8.32 -17.23 35.77
N THR A 20 7.01 -17.41 35.93
CA THR A 20 5.96 -16.69 35.20
C THR A 20 5.97 -15.18 35.47
N LEU A 21 6.47 -14.72 36.62
CA LEU A 21 6.64 -13.28 36.89
C LEU A 21 7.73 -12.65 36.01
N GLU A 22 8.87 -13.33 35.86
CA GLU A 22 9.93 -12.88 34.95
C GLU A 22 9.50 -12.98 33.48
N ALA A 23 8.71 -14.01 33.15
CA ALA A 23 8.10 -14.17 31.83
C ALA A 23 7.13 -13.01 31.51
N ASP A 24 6.27 -12.58 32.45
CA ASP A 24 5.36 -11.43 32.24
C ASP A 24 6.12 -10.11 32.12
N LYS A 25 7.22 -9.90 32.86
CA LYS A 25 8.08 -8.72 32.69
C LYS A 25 8.63 -8.60 31.27
N TYR A 26 9.18 -9.70 30.73
CA TYR A 26 9.64 -9.74 29.35
C TYR A 26 8.48 -9.49 28.37
N THR A 27 7.32 -10.12 28.60
CA THR A 27 6.12 -9.94 27.78
C THR A 27 5.68 -8.48 27.72
N ARG A 28 5.69 -7.76 28.86
CA ARG A 28 5.39 -6.32 28.91
C ARG A 28 6.38 -5.48 28.10
N LYS A 29 7.68 -5.81 28.17
CA LYS A 29 8.73 -5.12 27.39
C LYS A 29 8.48 -5.26 25.89
N VAL A 30 8.14 -6.46 25.41
CA VAL A 30 7.81 -6.71 24.00
C VAL A 30 6.56 -5.93 23.57
N LEU A 31 5.51 -5.92 24.40
CA LEU A 31 4.28 -5.17 24.12
C LEU A 31 4.49 -3.64 24.08
N ALA A 32 5.42 -3.11 24.88
CA ALA A 32 5.75 -1.68 24.87
C ALA A 32 6.27 -1.22 23.50
N GLU A 33 6.95 -2.09 22.74
CA GLU A 33 7.39 -1.81 21.37
C GLU A 33 6.29 -1.98 20.31
N CYS A 34 5.16 -2.56 20.69
CA CYS A 34 3.99 -2.79 19.85
C CYS A 34 2.76 -2.10 20.46
N PRO A 35 2.73 -0.76 20.55
CA PRO A 35 1.63 -0.04 21.18
C PRO A 35 0.30 -0.36 20.49
N GLU A 36 -0.77 -0.28 21.25
CA GLU A 36 -2.12 -0.56 20.77
C GLU A 36 -2.50 0.45 19.68
N ARG A 37 -3.25 -0.04 18.69
CA ARG A 37 -3.68 0.76 17.54
C ARG A 37 -5.13 0.47 17.25
N ALA A 38 -5.96 1.50 17.31
CA ALA A 38 -7.29 1.45 16.75
C ALA A 38 -7.18 1.28 15.22
N LEU A 39 -7.64 0.14 14.71
CA LEU A 39 -7.74 -0.16 13.29
C LEU A 39 -9.22 -0.20 12.90
N MET A 40 -9.52 0.13 11.65
CA MET A 40 -10.85 -0.14 11.08
C MET A 40 -11.12 -1.66 11.09
N ALA A 41 -12.37 -2.06 11.32
CA ALA A 41 -12.77 -3.47 11.41
C ALA A 41 -12.25 -4.29 10.21
N GLU A 42 -12.45 -3.79 8.99
CA GLU A 42 -11.99 -4.40 7.74
C GLU A 42 -10.48 -4.68 7.72
N THR A 43 -9.67 -3.73 8.23
CA THR A 43 -8.21 -3.88 8.28
C THR A 43 -7.81 -4.90 9.32
N SER A 44 -8.46 -4.89 10.48
CA SER A 44 -8.22 -5.86 11.55
C SER A 44 -8.58 -7.29 11.10
N ASP A 45 -9.67 -7.47 10.37
CA ASP A 45 -10.11 -8.75 9.81
C ASP A 45 -9.17 -9.23 8.69
N GLU A 46 -8.68 -8.33 7.84
CA GLU A 46 -7.65 -8.67 6.87
C GLU A 46 -6.36 -9.13 7.55
N TYR A 47 -5.90 -8.40 8.58
CA TYR A 47 -4.68 -8.77 9.31
C TYR A 47 -4.83 -10.12 10.01
N ARG A 48 -6.00 -10.36 10.61
CA ARG A 48 -6.34 -11.64 11.24
C ARG A 48 -6.31 -12.78 10.23
N ARG A 49 -7.00 -12.63 9.08
CA ARG A 49 -6.99 -13.63 8.00
C ARG A 49 -5.59 -13.95 7.50
N VAL A 50 -4.74 -12.93 7.33
CA VAL A 50 -3.35 -13.12 6.91
C VAL A 50 -2.57 -13.93 7.93
N TYR A 51 -2.65 -13.56 9.22
CA TYR A 51 -1.94 -14.24 10.30
C TYR A 51 -2.42 -15.69 10.46
N THR A 52 -3.74 -15.92 10.55
CA THR A 52 -4.33 -17.26 10.65
C THR A 52 -3.89 -18.16 9.49
N ARG A 53 -3.85 -17.63 8.27
CA ARG A 53 -3.37 -18.41 7.11
C ARG A 53 -1.90 -18.81 7.26
N LEU A 54 -1.03 -17.90 7.70
CA LEU A 54 0.39 -18.19 7.89
C LEU A 54 0.61 -19.24 8.99
N VAL A 55 -0.13 -19.14 10.11
CA VAL A 55 -0.11 -20.13 11.19
C VAL A 55 -0.54 -21.50 10.68
N ARG A 56 -1.66 -21.57 9.94
CA ARG A 56 -2.17 -22.81 9.33
C ARG A 56 -1.17 -23.44 8.36
N GLU A 57 -0.48 -22.62 7.57
CA GLU A 57 0.55 -23.07 6.64
C GLU A 57 1.88 -23.43 7.33
N GLY A 58 2.05 -23.10 8.61
CA GLY A 58 3.28 -23.36 9.36
C GLY A 58 4.49 -22.55 8.88
N VAL A 59 4.25 -21.39 8.23
CA VAL A 59 5.30 -20.55 7.64
C VAL A 59 5.30 -19.15 8.23
N THR A 60 6.47 -18.56 8.34
CA THR A 60 6.65 -17.19 8.81
C THR A 60 6.30 -16.17 7.71
N ALA A 61 6.06 -14.92 8.14
CA ALA A 61 5.92 -13.81 7.21
C ALA A 61 7.15 -13.63 6.30
N TRP A 62 8.34 -13.95 6.80
CA TRP A 62 9.59 -13.81 6.07
C TRP A 62 9.66 -14.85 4.97
N GLU A 63 9.43 -16.13 5.29
CA GLU A 63 9.44 -17.26 4.35
C GLU A 63 8.40 -17.09 3.23
N LYS A 64 7.17 -16.65 3.56
CA LYS A 64 6.11 -16.49 2.57
C LYS A 64 6.30 -15.29 1.63
N ALA A 65 7.02 -14.26 2.06
CA ALA A 65 7.16 -13.02 1.28
C ALA A 65 7.95 -13.23 -0.03
N ASN A 66 7.46 -12.68 -1.14
CA ASN A 66 8.10 -12.76 -2.46
C ASN A 66 8.45 -11.37 -3.06
N SER A 67 8.08 -10.30 -2.37
CA SER A 67 8.36 -8.91 -2.75
C SER A 67 8.39 -8.03 -1.49
N ALA A 68 9.04 -6.87 -1.58
CA ALA A 68 9.15 -5.93 -0.47
C ALA A 68 7.77 -5.47 0.05
N GLN A 69 6.81 -5.21 -0.86
CA GLN A 69 5.46 -4.84 -0.44
C GLN A 69 4.72 -6.01 0.23
N HIS A 70 4.90 -7.23 -0.28
CA HIS A 70 4.29 -8.42 0.33
C HIS A 70 4.83 -8.63 1.75
N TRP A 71 6.16 -8.54 1.94
CA TRP A 71 6.77 -8.57 3.27
C TRP A 71 6.20 -7.52 4.22
N ASN A 72 6.13 -6.25 3.80
CA ASN A 72 5.62 -5.18 4.66
C ASN A 72 4.17 -5.43 5.10
N LYS A 73 3.33 -5.97 4.21
CA LYS A 73 1.96 -6.38 4.55
C LYS A 73 1.95 -7.52 5.57
N LEU A 74 2.63 -8.63 5.28
CA LEU A 74 2.65 -9.80 6.16
C LEU A 74 3.23 -9.44 7.54
N ARG A 75 4.36 -8.73 7.57
CA ARG A 75 4.98 -8.24 8.80
C ARG A 75 4.03 -7.39 9.63
N THR A 76 3.33 -6.44 9.01
CA THR A 76 2.43 -5.54 9.76
C THR A 76 1.24 -6.31 10.31
N ALA A 77 0.64 -7.19 9.50
CA ALA A 77 -0.48 -8.03 9.92
C ALA A 77 -0.09 -8.98 11.06
N CYS A 78 1.04 -9.69 10.95
CA CYS A 78 1.50 -10.62 11.98
C CYS A 78 1.87 -9.90 13.27
N ARG A 79 2.63 -8.80 13.19
CA ARG A 79 2.99 -8.00 14.38
C ARG A 79 1.77 -7.55 15.16
N TRP A 80 0.76 -7.03 14.45
CA TRP A 80 -0.48 -6.61 15.09
C TRP A 80 -1.22 -7.80 15.68
N ALA A 81 -1.44 -8.86 14.89
CA ALA A 81 -2.22 -10.02 15.33
C ALA A 81 -1.59 -10.74 16.53
N MET A 82 -0.28 -10.94 16.52
CA MET A 82 0.46 -11.54 17.63
C MET A 82 0.41 -10.65 18.88
N ALA A 83 0.58 -9.32 18.74
CA ALA A 83 0.48 -8.42 19.88
C ALA A 83 -0.92 -8.40 20.51
N GLU A 84 -1.98 -8.52 19.70
CA GLU A 84 -3.35 -8.68 20.20
C GLU A 84 -3.52 -10.01 20.95
N ASP A 85 -3.00 -11.11 20.40
CA ASP A 85 -3.11 -12.43 21.05
C ASP A 85 -2.33 -12.47 22.38
N VAL A 86 -1.14 -11.84 22.43
CA VAL A 86 -0.37 -11.67 23.67
C VAL A 86 -1.19 -10.87 24.70
N ARG A 87 -1.83 -9.76 24.31
CA ARG A 87 -2.70 -8.99 25.22
C ARG A 87 -3.88 -9.81 25.71
N ALA A 88 -4.51 -10.59 24.84
CA ALA A 88 -5.64 -11.45 25.20
C ALA A 88 -5.23 -12.50 26.24
N TRP A 89 -4.11 -13.18 26.05
CA TRP A 89 -3.58 -14.13 27.04
C TRP A 89 -3.25 -13.47 28.38
N ARG A 90 -2.70 -12.25 28.36
CA ARG A 90 -2.45 -11.50 29.61
C ARG A 90 -3.76 -11.13 30.31
N ALA A 91 -4.78 -10.69 29.58
CA ALA A 91 -6.08 -10.38 30.14
C ALA A 91 -6.73 -11.62 30.79
N LEU A 92 -6.67 -12.79 30.13
CA LEU A 92 -7.12 -14.07 30.70
C LEU A 92 -6.32 -14.44 31.96
N SER A 93 -5.01 -14.23 31.96
CA SER A 93 -4.17 -14.44 33.14
C SER A 93 -4.60 -13.56 34.33
N GLU A 94 -4.87 -12.27 34.10
CA GLU A 94 -5.36 -11.39 35.17
C GLU A 94 -6.75 -11.79 35.68
N GLN A 95 -7.65 -12.24 34.80
CA GLN A 95 -8.97 -12.76 35.20
C GLN A 95 -8.84 -14.03 36.06
N ALA A 96 -7.94 -14.95 35.68
CA ALA A 96 -7.64 -16.16 36.45
C ALA A 96 -7.04 -15.84 37.83
N ARG A 97 -6.13 -14.86 37.92
CA ARG A 97 -5.59 -14.40 39.23
C ARG A 97 -6.68 -13.83 40.13
N LYS A 98 -7.59 -13.03 39.57
CA LYS A 98 -8.71 -12.44 40.33
C LYS A 98 -9.70 -13.48 40.85
N SER A 99 -9.84 -14.60 40.15
CA SER A 99 -10.72 -15.71 40.55
C SER A 99 -10.03 -16.74 41.46
N GLY A 100 -8.74 -16.55 41.77
CA GLY A 100 -7.97 -17.48 42.62
C GLY A 100 -7.42 -18.71 41.88
N ASP A 101 -7.68 -18.87 40.58
CA ASP A 101 -7.12 -19.95 39.77
C ASP A 101 -5.68 -19.64 39.34
N LEU A 102 -4.75 -19.89 40.26
CA LEU A 102 -3.33 -19.65 40.05
C LEU A 102 -2.72 -20.55 38.98
N ALA A 103 -3.21 -21.78 38.82
CA ALA A 103 -2.70 -22.72 37.83
C ALA A 103 -3.03 -22.23 36.42
N HIS A 104 -4.29 -21.85 36.17
CA HIS A 104 -4.70 -21.29 34.90
C HIS A 104 -4.02 -19.95 34.62
N ALA A 105 -3.86 -19.09 35.63
CA ALA A 105 -3.13 -17.83 35.50
C ALA A 105 -1.69 -18.02 35.03
N GLN A 106 -0.99 -19.02 35.57
CA GLN A 106 0.37 -19.36 35.17
C GLN A 106 0.43 -19.92 33.75
N GLN A 107 -0.52 -20.78 33.36
CA GLN A 107 -0.62 -21.29 31.98
C GLN A 107 -0.83 -20.15 30.98
N CYS A 108 -1.78 -19.24 31.23
CA CYS A 108 -2.01 -18.08 30.38
C CYS A 108 -0.78 -17.15 30.29
N THR A 109 -0.04 -16.99 31.40
CA THR A 109 1.21 -16.21 31.39
C THR A 109 2.27 -16.87 30.52
N ALA A 110 2.42 -18.20 30.60
CA ALA A 110 3.35 -18.95 29.77
C ALA A 110 2.99 -18.83 28.28
N GLU A 111 1.72 -18.94 27.92
CA GLU A 111 1.28 -18.78 26.52
C GLU A 111 1.49 -17.35 25.99
N ALA A 112 1.20 -16.33 26.81
CA ALA A 112 1.51 -14.93 26.46
C ALA A 112 3.01 -14.73 26.19
N TRP A 113 3.85 -15.30 27.07
CA TRP A 113 5.30 -15.21 26.94
C TRP A 113 5.84 -15.92 25.70
N LYS A 114 5.39 -17.16 25.42
CA LYS A 114 5.79 -17.91 24.21
C LYS A 114 5.52 -17.09 22.94
N LEU A 115 4.36 -16.45 22.86
CA LEU A 115 4.01 -15.59 21.74
C LEU A 115 4.84 -14.31 21.68
N ALA A 116 5.12 -13.69 22.83
CA ALA A 116 5.96 -12.50 22.90
C ALA A 116 7.39 -12.78 22.44
N VAL A 117 7.98 -13.92 22.82
CA VAL A 117 9.29 -14.35 22.33
C VAL A 117 9.28 -14.53 20.81
N ALA A 118 8.24 -15.16 20.26
CA ALA A 118 8.11 -15.32 18.81
C ALA A 118 7.94 -13.97 18.08
N LEU A 119 7.17 -13.04 18.66
CA LEU A 119 6.98 -11.68 18.14
C LEU A 119 8.29 -10.90 18.13
N ASP A 120 9.06 -10.95 19.22
CA ASP A 120 10.36 -10.30 19.34
C ASP A 120 11.35 -10.85 18.31
N ALA A 121 11.55 -12.17 18.30
CA ALA A 121 12.48 -12.86 17.42
C ALA A 121 12.20 -12.57 15.93
N GLN A 122 10.94 -12.58 15.52
CA GLN A 122 10.58 -12.34 14.12
C GLN A 122 10.66 -10.86 13.72
N PHE A 123 10.39 -9.92 14.64
CA PHE A 123 10.02 -8.56 14.22
C PHE A 123 10.66 -7.40 14.96
N LEU A 124 11.22 -7.60 16.16
CA LEU A 124 11.72 -6.52 17.01
C LEU A 124 13.23 -6.65 17.25
N ALA A 125 13.71 -7.85 17.60
CA ALA A 125 15.10 -8.14 17.89
C ALA A 125 16.07 -7.59 16.83
N ALA A 126 17.28 -7.20 17.27
CA ALA A 126 18.30 -6.60 16.41
C ALA A 126 18.75 -7.52 15.27
N GLY A 127 18.81 -8.84 15.52
CA GLY A 127 19.20 -9.87 14.56
C GLY A 127 18.07 -10.45 13.72
N ARG A 128 16.87 -9.88 13.76
CA ARG A 128 15.69 -10.42 13.06
C ARG A 128 15.90 -10.52 11.54
N GLU A 129 15.21 -11.49 10.94
CA GLU A 129 15.20 -11.65 9.50
C GLU A 129 14.51 -10.48 8.79
N ALA A 130 15.31 -9.64 8.13
CA ALA A 130 14.82 -8.52 7.35
C ALA A 130 14.62 -8.89 5.88
N TRP A 131 13.75 -8.15 5.18
CA TRP A 131 13.61 -8.27 3.73
C TRP A 131 14.92 -8.04 2.97
N ALA A 132 15.82 -7.20 3.49
CA ALA A 132 17.14 -6.98 2.87
C ALA A 132 17.96 -8.28 2.80
N ALA A 133 17.97 -9.07 3.88
CA ALA A 133 18.62 -10.37 3.90
C ALA A 133 17.97 -11.35 2.92
N LYS A 134 16.62 -11.35 2.84
CA LYS A 134 15.91 -12.21 1.87
C LYS A 134 16.19 -11.83 0.43
N ALA A 135 16.18 -10.53 0.13
CA ALA A 135 16.45 -10.04 -1.21
C ALA A 135 17.86 -10.42 -1.66
N LEU A 136 18.85 -10.29 -0.76
CA LEU A 136 20.23 -10.73 -1.00
C LEU A 136 20.28 -12.25 -1.24
N LYS A 137 19.58 -13.05 -0.42
CA LYS A 137 19.50 -14.51 -0.60
C LYS A 137 18.93 -14.90 -1.98
N ILE A 138 17.84 -14.24 -2.40
CA ILE A 138 17.23 -14.47 -3.72
C ILE A 138 18.22 -14.11 -4.84
N GLU A 139 18.97 -13.02 -4.68
CA GLU A 139 19.97 -12.56 -5.64
C GLU A 139 21.16 -13.52 -5.75
N THR A 140 21.67 -14.02 -4.62
CA THR A 140 22.75 -15.04 -4.60
C THR A 140 22.32 -16.36 -5.24
N GLU A 141 21.03 -16.67 -5.23
CA GLU A 141 20.45 -17.82 -5.93
C GLU A 141 20.21 -17.55 -7.43
N GLY A 142 20.73 -16.44 -7.97
CA GLY A 142 20.59 -16.05 -9.38
C GLY A 142 19.18 -15.56 -9.77
N ARG A 143 18.30 -15.36 -8.80
CA ARG A 143 16.92 -14.91 -9.03
C ARG A 143 16.79 -13.42 -8.71
N LYS A 144 15.71 -12.80 -9.21
CA LYS A 144 15.37 -11.40 -8.86
C LYS A 144 14.07 -11.37 -8.06
N PRO A 145 14.00 -10.59 -6.97
CA PRO A 145 12.75 -10.38 -6.27
C PRO A 145 11.68 -9.78 -7.19
N VAL A 146 10.41 -10.15 -6.97
CA VAL A 146 9.30 -9.64 -7.78
C VAL A 146 9.15 -8.14 -7.56
N ASP A 147 9.32 -7.34 -8.62
CA ASP A 147 9.03 -5.90 -8.58
C ASP A 147 7.57 -5.62 -8.95
N LYS A 148 6.77 -5.20 -7.96
CA LYS A 148 5.39 -4.78 -8.17
C LYS A 148 5.25 -3.30 -8.54
N SER A 149 6.36 -2.56 -8.60
CA SER A 149 6.37 -1.14 -8.96
C SER A 149 5.93 -0.96 -10.41
N LYS A 150 4.85 -0.19 -10.61
CA LYS A 150 4.41 0.24 -11.94
C LYS A 150 5.11 1.54 -12.39
N ARG A 151 6.15 1.99 -11.67
CA ARG A 151 6.89 3.22 -12.03
C ARG A 151 7.74 3.07 -13.30
N LEU A 152 8.10 1.85 -13.65
CA LEU A 152 8.93 1.53 -14.82
C LEU A 152 8.11 0.94 -15.97
N SER A 153 6.84 0.58 -15.74
CA SER A 153 5.95 0.13 -16.81
C SER A 153 5.55 1.30 -17.69
N GLY A 154 5.67 1.15 -19.01
CA GLY A 154 5.25 2.15 -19.98
C GLY A 154 3.93 1.73 -20.62
N ALA A 155 2.83 2.37 -20.22
CA ALA A 155 1.56 2.23 -20.93
C ALA A 155 1.66 2.86 -22.33
N PRO A 156 0.92 2.38 -23.34
CA PRO A 156 0.72 3.10 -24.59
C PRO A 156 0.02 4.45 -24.36
N THR A 157 0.13 5.34 -25.34
CA THR A 157 -0.57 6.64 -25.36
C THR A 157 -2.07 6.43 -25.55
N ALA A 158 -2.88 7.45 -25.24
CA ALA A 158 -4.33 7.36 -25.36
C ALA A 158 -4.80 6.95 -26.76
N ASP A 159 -4.14 7.45 -27.80
CA ASP A 159 -4.49 7.17 -29.20
C ASP A 159 -4.23 5.71 -29.61
N THR A 160 -3.33 5.02 -28.92
CA THR A 160 -2.92 3.65 -29.27
C THR A 160 -3.37 2.62 -28.24
N ALA A 161 -3.76 3.04 -27.03
CA ALA A 161 -4.03 2.14 -25.91
C ALA A 161 -5.14 1.13 -26.19
N ALA A 162 -6.25 1.55 -26.81
CA ALA A 162 -7.35 0.64 -27.10
C ALA A 162 -6.93 -0.45 -28.10
N CYS A 163 -6.36 -0.06 -29.24
CA CYS A 163 -5.89 -1.01 -30.24
C CYS A 163 -4.73 -1.87 -29.68
N ALA A 164 -3.69 -1.26 -29.11
CA ALA A 164 -2.50 -2.00 -28.66
C ALA A 164 -2.78 -3.01 -27.54
N LEU A 165 -3.85 -2.83 -26.75
CA LEU A 165 -4.09 -3.61 -25.53
C LEU A 165 -5.34 -4.47 -25.58
N LEU A 166 -6.34 -4.08 -26.38
CA LEU A 166 -7.60 -4.79 -26.49
C LEU A 166 -7.83 -5.39 -27.88
N ASP A 167 -7.06 -4.96 -28.90
CA ASP A 167 -7.06 -5.66 -30.19
C ASP A 167 -6.26 -6.95 -30.04
N SER A 168 -6.99 -8.03 -29.80
CA SER A 168 -6.45 -9.37 -29.86
C SER A 168 -7.38 -10.19 -30.71
N ARG A 169 -6.81 -10.81 -31.75
CA ARG A 169 -7.45 -11.58 -32.82
C ARG A 169 -8.37 -12.72 -32.35
N HIS A 170 -8.61 -12.91 -31.05
CA HIS A 170 -9.31 -14.04 -30.44
C HIS A 170 -10.37 -13.66 -29.38
N ARG A 171 -10.62 -12.36 -29.10
CA ARG A 171 -11.59 -11.95 -28.05
C ARG A 171 -12.75 -11.04 -28.49
N GLY A 172 -12.98 -10.93 -29.81
CA GLY A 172 -14.13 -10.23 -30.39
C GLY A 172 -14.14 -8.71 -30.16
N THR A 173 -14.98 -7.99 -30.93
CA THR A 173 -15.12 -6.52 -30.84
C THR A 173 -15.72 -6.06 -29.50
N ARG A 174 -16.43 -6.94 -28.79
CA ARG A 174 -17.16 -6.63 -27.54
C ARG A 174 -16.28 -6.11 -26.40
N LEU A 175 -15.05 -6.61 -26.23
CA LEU A 175 -14.15 -6.11 -25.18
C LEU A 175 -13.59 -4.73 -25.51
N LEU A 176 -13.31 -4.49 -26.80
CA LEU A 176 -12.88 -3.19 -27.30
C LEU A 176 -14.00 -2.16 -27.11
N GLU A 177 -15.22 -2.48 -27.56
CA GLU A 177 -16.43 -1.66 -27.38
C GLU A 177 -16.68 -1.35 -25.89
N ARG A 178 -16.57 -2.36 -25.01
CA ARG A 178 -16.83 -2.18 -23.57
C ARG A 178 -15.77 -1.32 -22.88
N HIS A 179 -14.52 -1.29 -23.34
CA HIS A 179 -13.42 -0.73 -22.55
C HIS A 179 -12.60 0.37 -23.24
N SER A 180 -12.86 0.67 -24.51
CA SER A 180 -12.19 1.73 -25.27
C SER A 180 -12.26 3.09 -24.56
N GLU A 181 -13.45 3.54 -24.16
CA GLU A 181 -13.66 4.79 -23.43
C GLU A 181 -12.89 4.82 -22.10
N ARG A 182 -12.93 3.72 -21.35
CA ARG A 182 -12.23 3.59 -20.06
C ARG A 182 -10.72 3.70 -20.23
N LEU A 183 -10.17 3.07 -21.28
CA LEU A 183 -8.75 3.15 -21.59
C LEU A 183 -8.34 4.54 -22.07
N ALA A 184 -9.14 5.18 -22.93
CA ALA A 184 -8.91 6.55 -23.37
C ALA A 184 -8.86 7.49 -22.15
N LEU A 185 -9.84 7.43 -21.25
CA LEU A 185 -9.85 8.25 -20.04
C LEU A 185 -8.68 7.92 -19.10
N LEU A 186 -8.32 6.66 -18.91
CA LEU A 186 -7.15 6.28 -18.09
C LEU A 186 -5.86 6.86 -18.67
N ALA A 187 -5.66 6.73 -19.98
CA ALA A 187 -4.46 7.19 -20.66
C ALA A 187 -4.35 8.72 -20.75
N LEU A 188 -5.48 9.43 -20.91
CA LEU A 188 -5.51 10.89 -20.93
C LEU A 188 -5.33 11.52 -19.55
N THR A 189 -5.97 10.94 -18.53
CA THR A 189 -6.12 11.61 -17.23
C THR A 189 -5.28 11.00 -16.12
N GLY A 190 -4.80 9.76 -16.29
CA GLY A 190 -4.15 9.00 -15.23
C GLY A 190 -5.02 8.80 -14.00
N CYS A 191 -6.35 8.77 -14.14
CA CYS A 191 -7.26 8.59 -13.01
C CYS A 191 -6.99 7.27 -12.27
N ARG A 192 -7.19 7.29 -10.95
CA ARG A 192 -7.02 6.08 -10.13
C ARG A 192 -8.19 5.13 -10.42
N PRO A 193 -8.01 3.82 -10.22
CA PRO A 193 -9.12 2.87 -10.24
C PRO A 193 -10.36 3.31 -9.44
N ALA A 194 -10.16 3.76 -8.20
CA ALA A 194 -11.25 4.25 -7.37
C ALA A 194 -11.93 5.51 -7.93
N GLU A 195 -11.20 6.36 -8.65
CA GLU A 195 -11.77 7.55 -9.31
C GLU A 195 -12.56 7.15 -10.56
N LEU A 196 -12.06 6.18 -11.34
CA LEU A 196 -12.77 5.64 -12.49
C LEU A 196 -14.08 4.94 -12.07
N MET A 197 -14.04 4.20 -10.95
CA MET A 197 -15.20 3.49 -10.39
C MET A 197 -16.24 4.43 -9.77
N ALA A 198 -15.81 5.56 -9.21
CA ALA A 198 -16.72 6.61 -8.72
C ALA A 198 -17.48 7.32 -9.87
N GLY A 199 -17.08 7.08 -11.12
CA GLY A 199 -17.64 7.72 -12.31
C GLY A 199 -16.83 8.94 -12.74
N VAL A 200 -16.64 9.06 -14.06
CA VAL A 200 -15.95 10.19 -14.68
C VAL A 200 -16.93 10.94 -15.56
N SER A 201 -17.17 12.21 -15.26
CA SER A 201 -18.07 13.05 -16.06
C SER A 201 -17.29 13.65 -17.23
N VAL A 202 -17.84 13.51 -18.43
CA VAL A 202 -17.32 14.06 -19.68
C VAL A 202 -18.36 15.06 -20.20
N LYS A 203 -17.91 16.27 -20.54
CA LYS A 203 -18.74 17.35 -21.06
C LYS A 203 -18.12 17.89 -22.33
N LEU A 204 -18.96 18.16 -23.34
CA LEU A 204 -18.54 18.79 -24.57
C LEU A 204 -18.18 20.25 -24.26
N LEU A 205 -16.99 20.68 -24.68
CA LEU A 205 -16.61 22.08 -24.68
C LEU A 205 -16.98 22.67 -26.04
N ARG A 206 -17.56 23.86 -26.02
CA ARG A 206 -17.89 24.62 -27.23
C ARG A 206 -17.07 25.91 -27.25
N ASP A 207 -16.75 26.39 -28.44
CA ASP A 207 -16.14 27.71 -28.59
C ASP A 207 -17.20 28.82 -28.52
N LYS A 208 -16.78 30.05 -28.81
CA LYS A 208 -17.66 31.24 -28.81
C LYS A 208 -18.75 31.21 -29.89
N HIS A 209 -18.61 30.35 -30.91
CA HIS A 209 -19.57 30.18 -31.99
C HIS A 209 -20.51 28.99 -31.76
N GLY A 210 -20.33 28.26 -30.65
CA GLY A 210 -21.14 27.07 -30.34
C GLY A 210 -20.57 25.79 -30.94
N GLU A 211 -19.44 25.84 -31.65
CA GLU A 211 -18.84 24.67 -32.29
C GLU A 211 -18.04 23.82 -31.30
N PRO A 212 -17.99 22.49 -31.46
CA PRO A 212 -17.16 21.62 -30.63
C PRO A 212 -15.69 22.04 -30.59
N SER A 213 -15.20 22.41 -29.40
CA SER A 213 -13.82 22.87 -29.19
C SER A 213 -12.96 21.90 -28.37
N GLY A 214 -13.57 20.83 -27.84
CA GLY A 214 -12.89 19.76 -27.11
C GLY A 214 -13.78 19.12 -26.05
N ILE A 215 -13.16 18.52 -25.03
CA ILE A 215 -13.86 17.89 -23.90
C ILE A 215 -13.35 18.38 -22.55
N GLY A 216 -14.28 18.56 -21.62
CA GLY A 216 -14.03 18.78 -20.21
C GLY A 216 -14.29 17.48 -19.45
N ILE A 217 -13.34 17.07 -18.62
CA ILE A 217 -13.42 15.86 -17.81
C ILE A 217 -13.39 16.27 -16.33
N GLU A 218 -14.44 15.93 -15.58
CA GLU A 218 -14.52 16.09 -14.12
C GLU A 218 -14.32 14.73 -13.45
N ILE A 219 -13.38 14.69 -12.49
CA ILE A 219 -13.02 13.48 -11.75
C ILE A 219 -13.21 13.76 -10.26
N ILE A 220 -14.06 12.95 -9.62
CA ILE A 220 -14.20 12.92 -8.16
C ILE A 220 -12.94 12.24 -7.59
N GLY A 221 -12.26 12.93 -6.69
CA GLY A 221 -10.98 12.48 -6.16
C GLY A 221 -11.12 11.34 -5.14
N ALA A 222 -10.13 10.44 -5.15
CA ALA A 222 -10.00 9.39 -4.16
C ALA A 222 -8.92 9.72 -3.12
N LYS A 223 -9.08 9.21 -1.89
CA LYS A 223 -8.16 9.41 -0.74
C LYS A 223 -8.02 10.89 -0.38
N VAL A 224 -9.16 11.55 -0.22
CA VAL A 224 -9.24 12.94 0.18
C VAL A 224 -9.21 13.01 1.70
N ASP A 225 -8.21 13.68 2.23
CA ASP A 225 -8.08 13.98 3.65
C ASP A 225 -7.40 15.36 3.82
N ALA A 226 -7.17 15.80 5.06
CA ALA A 226 -6.52 17.10 5.33
C ALA A 226 -5.15 17.26 4.62
N LEU A 227 -4.44 16.16 4.34
CA LEU A 227 -3.08 16.13 3.82
C LEU A 227 -3.01 15.63 2.36
N ARG A 228 -4.06 15.01 1.83
CA ARG A 228 -4.03 14.27 0.55
C ARG A 228 -5.26 14.55 -0.30
N GLY A 229 -5.02 14.52 -1.61
CA GLY A 229 -6.09 14.59 -2.63
C GLY A 229 -6.82 15.94 -2.71
N HIS A 230 -7.58 16.08 -3.78
CA HIS A 230 -8.60 17.10 -3.95
C HIS A 230 -9.93 16.40 -4.14
N GLU A 231 -11.02 17.00 -3.67
CA GLU A 231 -12.38 16.44 -3.85
C GLU A 231 -12.74 16.32 -5.31
N LYS A 232 -12.35 17.32 -6.13
CA LYS A 232 -12.59 17.31 -7.57
C LYS A 232 -11.38 17.85 -8.32
N ARG A 233 -11.15 17.31 -9.51
CA ARG A 233 -10.28 17.93 -10.52
C ARG A 233 -10.99 17.97 -11.86
N ARG A 234 -10.76 19.06 -12.60
CA ARG A 234 -11.30 19.29 -13.93
C ARG A 234 -10.16 19.40 -14.92
N LEU A 235 -10.24 18.67 -16.02
CA LEU A 235 -9.24 18.64 -17.09
C LEU A 235 -9.94 19.00 -18.40
N ALA A 236 -9.47 20.05 -19.06
CA ALA A 236 -9.98 20.46 -20.37
C ALA A 236 -8.97 20.10 -21.45
N PHE A 237 -9.39 19.26 -22.39
CA PHE A 237 -8.60 18.81 -23.53
C PHE A 237 -9.13 19.49 -24.79
N PRO A 238 -8.38 20.43 -25.39
CA PRO A 238 -8.78 21.08 -26.63
C PRO A 238 -8.75 20.08 -27.80
N LEU A 239 -9.64 20.30 -28.76
CA LEU A 239 -9.66 19.56 -30.02
C LEU A 239 -8.49 19.98 -30.92
N SER A 240 -8.12 21.27 -30.89
CA SER A 240 -6.92 21.78 -31.55
C SER A 240 -5.66 21.19 -30.90
N GLY A 241 -4.81 20.53 -31.69
CA GLY A 241 -3.69 19.71 -31.19
C GLY A 241 -4.14 18.43 -30.47
N GLY A 242 -5.42 18.08 -30.62
CA GLY A 242 -6.05 16.90 -30.03
C GLY A 242 -5.69 15.61 -30.80
N GLY A 243 -5.24 14.56 -30.09
CA GLY A 243 -5.06 13.22 -30.65
C GLY A 243 -6.40 12.52 -30.90
N LYS A 244 -6.33 11.33 -31.53
CA LYS A 244 -7.51 10.54 -31.92
C LYS A 244 -8.42 10.21 -30.74
N ALA A 245 -7.86 10.00 -29.55
CA ALA A 245 -8.64 9.72 -28.35
C ALA A 245 -9.54 10.90 -27.95
N VAL A 246 -9.05 12.15 -28.05
CA VAL A 246 -9.87 13.34 -27.75
C VAL A 246 -10.91 13.55 -28.83
N GLN A 247 -10.56 13.37 -30.09
CA GLN A 247 -11.52 13.46 -31.20
C GLN A 247 -12.67 12.46 -31.04
N GLY A 248 -12.35 11.18 -30.78
CA GLY A 248 -13.34 10.13 -30.56
C GLY A 248 -14.22 10.38 -29.33
N LEU A 249 -13.63 10.82 -28.20
CA LEU A 249 -14.42 11.17 -27.02
C LEU A 249 -15.28 12.43 -27.23
N THR A 250 -14.84 13.38 -28.06
CA THR A 250 -15.62 14.57 -28.41
C THR A 250 -16.85 14.18 -29.21
N LEU A 251 -16.68 13.33 -30.23
CA LEU A 251 -17.78 12.81 -31.05
C LEU A 251 -18.79 12.04 -30.20
N LEU A 252 -18.33 11.07 -29.40
CA LEU A 252 -19.18 10.30 -28.49
C LEU A 252 -19.93 11.20 -27.48
N CYS A 253 -19.28 12.27 -27.01
CA CYS A 253 -19.93 13.23 -26.11
C CYS A 253 -21.03 14.01 -26.83
N ALA A 254 -20.79 14.43 -28.08
CA ALA A 254 -21.79 15.12 -28.90
C ALA A 254 -23.00 14.22 -29.20
N GLU A 255 -22.76 12.97 -29.60
CA GLU A 255 -23.81 11.95 -29.83
C GLU A 255 -24.66 11.69 -28.59
N ARG A 256 -24.07 11.79 -27.39
CA ARG A 256 -24.76 11.64 -26.09
C ARG A 256 -25.36 12.95 -25.56
N GLY A 257 -25.64 13.94 -26.42
CA GLY A 257 -26.29 15.18 -26.01
C GLY A 257 -25.37 16.16 -25.26
N GLY A 258 -24.05 16.07 -25.47
CA GLY A 258 -23.06 17.01 -24.97
C GLY A 258 -22.58 16.77 -23.53
N HIS A 259 -23.11 15.77 -22.84
CA HIS A 259 -22.63 15.38 -21.51
C HIS A 259 -22.95 13.92 -21.20
N TYR A 260 -22.03 13.21 -20.56
CA TYR A 260 -22.30 11.89 -20.00
C TYR A 260 -21.39 11.59 -18.82
N THR A 261 -21.72 10.54 -18.07
CA THR A 261 -20.87 10.01 -17.00
C THR A 261 -20.50 8.58 -17.33
N LEU A 262 -19.20 8.29 -17.42
CA LEU A 262 -18.74 6.92 -17.60
C LEU A 262 -18.75 6.18 -16.27
N ALA A 263 -19.84 5.46 -16.01
CA ALA A 263 -19.92 4.54 -14.88
C ALA A 263 -18.98 3.35 -15.09
N THR A 264 -18.24 2.94 -14.06
CA THR A 264 -17.38 1.74 -14.13
C THR A 264 -17.70 0.84 -12.95
N THR A 265 -18.37 -0.27 -13.24
CA THR A 265 -18.72 -1.25 -12.22
C THR A 265 -17.48 -2.04 -11.78
N ASP A 266 -17.62 -2.71 -10.64
CA ASP A 266 -16.69 -3.72 -10.16
C ASP A 266 -16.35 -4.79 -11.22
N ALA A 267 -17.36 -5.23 -11.96
CA ALA A 267 -17.20 -6.22 -13.03
C ALA A 267 -16.38 -5.65 -14.19
N ASP A 268 -16.65 -4.40 -14.60
CA ASP A 268 -15.87 -3.71 -15.64
C ASP A 268 -14.42 -3.52 -15.23
N TYR A 269 -14.18 -3.12 -13.98
CA TYR A 269 -12.82 -2.97 -13.45
C TYR A 269 -12.07 -4.30 -13.46
N ARG A 270 -12.71 -5.39 -13.02
CA ARG A 270 -12.11 -6.73 -13.00
C ARG A 270 -11.83 -7.25 -14.42
N SER A 271 -12.77 -7.09 -15.36
CA SER A 271 -12.59 -7.54 -16.74
C SER A 271 -11.49 -6.76 -17.46
N LEU A 272 -11.48 -5.42 -17.31
CA LEU A 272 -10.45 -4.56 -17.90
C LEU A 272 -9.07 -4.90 -17.34
N ASN A 273 -8.91 -5.04 -16.02
CA ASN A 273 -7.60 -5.42 -15.48
C ASN A 273 -7.17 -6.82 -15.91
N ARG A 274 -8.10 -7.78 -16.04
CA ARG A 274 -7.75 -9.11 -16.55
C ARG A 274 -7.18 -9.02 -17.97
N ALA A 275 -7.77 -8.20 -18.84
CA ALA A 275 -7.24 -7.95 -20.18
C ALA A 275 -5.84 -7.32 -20.13
N LEU A 276 -5.66 -6.28 -19.30
CA LEU A 276 -4.37 -5.59 -19.16
C LEU A 276 -3.25 -6.46 -18.56
N GLN A 277 -3.59 -7.40 -17.67
CA GLN A 277 -2.60 -8.27 -17.02
C GLN A 277 -1.93 -9.23 -18.01
N VAL A 278 -2.59 -9.57 -19.13
CA VAL A 278 -1.97 -10.34 -20.23
C VAL A 278 -0.72 -9.63 -20.76
N GLN A 279 -0.73 -8.30 -20.72
CA GLN A 279 0.38 -7.44 -21.12
C GLN A 279 1.22 -6.95 -19.92
N GLY A 280 1.10 -7.60 -18.75
CA GLY A 280 1.80 -7.19 -17.51
C GLY A 280 1.33 -5.85 -16.91
N MET A 281 0.22 -5.32 -17.40
CA MET A 281 -0.31 -4.00 -17.06
C MET A 281 -1.54 -4.06 -16.14
N SER A 282 -1.95 -2.88 -15.68
CA SER A 282 -3.15 -2.67 -14.87
C SER A 282 -3.67 -1.27 -15.12
N CYS A 283 -4.88 -0.95 -14.69
CA CYS A 283 -5.41 0.42 -14.76
C CYS A 283 -4.46 1.44 -14.11
N TYR A 284 -3.79 1.04 -13.02
CA TYR A 284 -2.84 1.91 -12.31
C TYR A 284 -1.57 2.21 -13.11
N THR A 285 -1.25 1.41 -14.13
CA THR A 285 -0.11 1.62 -15.02
C THR A 285 -0.24 2.94 -15.79
N PHE A 286 -1.45 3.31 -16.23
CA PHE A 286 -1.69 4.56 -16.95
C PHE A 286 -1.43 5.80 -16.09
N ARG A 287 -1.76 5.75 -14.80
CA ARG A 287 -1.41 6.81 -13.86
C ARG A 287 0.09 7.03 -13.75
N HIS A 288 0.89 5.97 -13.88
CA HIS A 288 2.34 6.07 -13.92
C HIS A 288 2.89 6.58 -15.25
N ALA A 289 2.22 6.26 -16.37
CA ALA A 289 2.56 6.78 -17.69
C ALA A 289 2.34 8.30 -17.73
N VAL A 290 1.14 8.78 -17.38
CA VAL A 290 0.84 10.23 -17.27
C VAL A 290 1.79 10.92 -16.30
N GLY A 291 2.07 10.32 -15.14
CA GLY A 291 3.06 10.86 -14.20
C GLY A 291 4.49 10.89 -14.75
N SER A 292 4.83 10.06 -15.73
CA SER A 292 6.12 10.08 -16.42
C SER A 292 6.17 11.19 -17.48
N ASP A 293 5.09 11.35 -18.26
CA ASP A 293 4.94 12.41 -19.26
C ASP A 293 5.02 13.79 -18.61
N LEU A 294 4.27 14.01 -17.52
CA LEU A 294 4.31 15.27 -16.78
C LEU A 294 5.69 15.58 -16.22
N LYS A 295 6.47 14.56 -15.84
CA LYS A 295 7.85 14.76 -15.38
C LYS A 295 8.81 15.08 -16.51
N ALA A 296 8.58 14.54 -17.71
CA ALA A 296 9.33 14.90 -18.90
C ALA A 296 9.02 16.36 -19.27
N ASP A 297 7.75 16.74 -19.31
CA ASP A 297 7.30 18.12 -19.57
C ASP A 297 7.88 19.13 -18.58
N ILE A 298 7.93 18.80 -17.28
CA ILE A 298 8.59 19.65 -16.27
C ILE A 298 10.08 19.80 -16.58
N SER A 299 10.77 18.72 -16.96
CA SER A 299 12.20 18.80 -17.27
C SER A 299 12.50 19.55 -18.57
N GLU A 300 11.52 19.65 -19.46
CA GLU A 300 11.60 20.39 -20.72
C GLU A 300 11.07 21.84 -20.60
N GLY A 301 10.66 22.27 -19.39
CA GLY A 301 10.12 23.61 -19.16
C GLY A 301 8.70 23.83 -19.71
N LYS A 302 8.03 22.77 -20.18
CA LYS A 302 6.70 22.82 -20.82
C LYS A 302 5.54 22.81 -19.82
N ALA A 303 5.79 22.42 -18.58
CA ALA A 303 4.81 22.43 -17.49
C ALA A 303 5.46 22.73 -16.14
N THR A 304 4.69 23.29 -15.22
CA THR A 304 5.15 23.48 -13.83
C THR A 304 4.77 22.28 -12.95
N PRO A 305 5.51 22.03 -11.84
CA PRO A 305 5.12 21.03 -10.85
C PRO A 305 3.70 21.19 -10.31
N GLU A 306 3.22 22.41 -10.16
CA GLU A 306 1.86 22.73 -9.70
C GLU A 306 0.84 22.29 -10.73
N THR A 307 1.09 22.57 -12.02
CA THR A 307 0.22 22.14 -13.12
C THR A 307 0.14 20.62 -13.18
N ALA A 308 1.27 19.93 -13.07
CA ALA A 308 1.30 18.46 -13.00
C ALA A 308 0.55 17.92 -11.76
N ALA A 309 0.64 18.60 -10.61
CA ALA A 309 -0.10 18.24 -9.41
C ALA A 309 -1.61 18.42 -9.59
N LYS A 310 -2.07 19.49 -10.26
CA LYS A 310 -3.49 19.69 -10.64
C LYS A 310 -3.99 18.52 -11.49
N ILE A 311 -3.24 18.19 -12.55
CA ILE A 311 -3.59 17.10 -13.48
C ILE A 311 -3.73 15.77 -12.73
N MET A 312 -2.80 15.48 -11.82
CA MET A 312 -2.80 14.23 -11.06
C MET A 312 -3.75 14.25 -9.84
N GLY A 313 -4.39 15.37 -9.53
CA GLY A 313 -5.24 15.55 -8.35
C GLY A 313 -4.45 15.43 -7.03
N HIS A 314 -3.25 16.02 -6.97
CA HIS A 314 -2.38 16.01 -5.80
C HIS A 314 -2.44 17.34 -5.06
N ARG A 315 -2.66 17.28 -3.74
CA ARG A 315 -2.58 18.45 -2.84
C ARG A 315 -1.16 19.00 -2.65
N SER A 316 -0.14 18.26 -3.08
CA SER A 316 1.26 18.71 -3.00
C SER A 316 2.10 18.20 -4.16
N THR A 317 3.00 19.05 -4.65
CA THR A 317 3.97 18.74 -5.71
C THR A 317 4.92 17.59 -5.32
N ALA A 318 5.15 17.35 -4.03
CA ALA A 318 5.92 16.21 -3.52
C ALA A 318 5.32 14.84 -3.92
N SER A 319 3.99 14.77 -4.08
CA SER A 319 3.30 13.51 -4.40
C SER A 319 3.62 12.98 -5.81
N LEU A 320 4.03 13.86 -6.73
CA LEU A 320 4.43 13.48 -8.09
C LEU A 320 5.60 12.49 -8.10
N MET A 321 6.48 12.54 -7.10
CA MET A 321 7.66 11.68 -7.04
C MET A 321 7.34 10.19 -7.01
N SER A 322 6.18 9.82 -6.48
CA SER A 322 5.73 8.44 -6.38
C SER A 322 5.29 7.85 -7.72
N TYR A 323 5.05 8.68 -8.74
CA TYR A 323 4.46 8.23 -10.00
C TYR A 323 5.44 8.31 -11.17
N GLY A 324 5.84 7.16 -11.72
CA GLY A 324 6.58 7.13 -12.98
C GLY A 324 7.99 7.71 -12.87
N THR A 325 8.63 7.85 -14.02
CA THR A 325 9.99 8.42 -14.16
C THR A 325 10.08 9.21 -15.47
N LYS A 326 10.80 10.34 -15.48
CA LYS A 326 10.90 11.20 -16.69
C LYS A 326 11.40 10.46 -17.94
N ARG A 327 12.32 9.49 -17.77
CA ARG A 327 12.89 8.67 -18.87
C ARG A 327 11.87 7.76 -19.57
N ARG A 328 10.68 7.60 -18.98
CA ARG A 328 9.59 6.81 -19.53
C ARG A 328 8.45 7.68 -20.06
N GLY A 329 8.62 9.01 -20.08
CA GLY A 329 7.70 9.89 -20.79
C GLY A 329 7.75 9.58 -22.27
N ARG A 330 6.58 9.45 -22.90
CA ARG A 330 6.39 9.21 -24.33
C ARG A 330 5.73 10.42 -25.02
N GLY A 331 5.45 11.47 -24.26
CA GLY A 331 4.63 12.57 -24.71
C GLY A 331 3.15 12.25 -24.49
N GLY A 332 2.42 13.23 -24.00
CA GLY A 332 1.00 13.11 -23.73
C GLY A 332 0.31 14.43 -24.01
N GLN A 333 -1.00 14.40 -24.11
CA GLN A 333 -1.78 15.63 -24.22
C GLN A 333 -1.68 16.45 -22.93
N ARG A 334 -1.68 17.77 -23.11
CA ARG A 334 -1.58 18.73 -22.02
C ARG A 334 -2.94 19.37 -21.76
N PRO A 335 -3.73 18.84 -20.82
CA PRO A 335 -4.98 19.48 -20.48
C PRO A 335 -4.73 20.76 -19.71
N ARG A 336 -5.64 21.73 -19.85
CA ARG A 336 -5.80 22.78 -18.83
C ARG A 336 -6.42 22.13 -17.60
N ALA A 337 -5.87 22.40 -16.41
CA ALA A 337 -6.28 21.70 -15.20
C ALA A 337 -6.66 22.67 -14.07
N SER A 338 -7.74 22.35 -13.37
CA SER A 338 -8.15 23.00 -12.11
C SER A 338 -8.55 21.96 -11.06
N VAL A 339 -8.50 22.36 -9.79
CA VAL A 339 -8.78 21.52 -8.62
C VAL A 339 -9.60 22.30 -7.60
N SER A 340 -10.31 21.60 -6.72
CA SER A 340 -11.20 22.23 -5.73
C SER A 340 -10.52 22.94 -4.55
N GLY A 341 -9.19 23.02 -4.48
CA GLY A 341 -8.49 23.65 -3.37
C GLY A 341 -7.02 23.98 -3.65
N PRO A 342 -6.30 24.57 -2.68
CA PRO A 342 -4.92 25.02 -2.88
C PRO A 342 -3.93 23.87 -3.02
N ILE A 343 -2.83 24.12 -3.72
CA ILE A 343 -1.71 23.18 -3.86
C ILE A 343 -0.54 23.64 -2.99
N ARG A 344 -0.08 22.74 -2.12
CA ARG A 344 1.14 22.96 -1.35
C ARG A 344 2.37 22.73 -2.22
N ASN A 345 3.03 23.82 -2.58
CA ASN A 345 4.32 23.76 -3.26
C ASN A 345 5.40 23.34 -2.27
N VAL A 346 6.05 22.21 -2.55
CA VAL A 346 7.20 21.73 -1.79
C VAL A 346 8.34 21.60 -2.77
N ALA A 347 9.45 22.30 -2.53
CA ALA A 347 10.66 22.14 -3.35
C ALA A 347 11.17 20.70 -3.24
N VAL A 348 10.91 19.88 -4.27
CA VAL A 348 11.26 18.46 -4.25
C VAL A 348 12.65 18.23 -4.85
N THR A 349 13.69 18.87 -4.31
CA THR A 349 15.05 18.59 -4.78
C THR A 349 15.54 17.24 -4.23
N LYS A 350 16.38 16.54 -5.01
CA LYS A 350 17.06 15.31 -4.57
C LYS A 350 17.88 15.59 -3.29
N ALA A 351 18.49 16.78 -3.21
CA ALA A 351 19.20 17.30 -2.04
C ALA A 351 18.30 17.45 -0.81
N ALA A 352 17.11 18.06 -0.94
CA ALA A 352 16.14 18.19 0.15
C ALA A 352 15.68 16.82 0.68
N ARG A 353 15.50 15.81 -0.20
CA ARG A 353 15.19 14.42 0.23
C ARG A 353 16.34 13.76 0.97
N THR A 354 17.58 13.93 0.52
CA THR A 354 18.76 13.38 1.21
C THR A 354 18.89 14.01 2.59
N LYS A 355 18.70 15.33 2.71
CA LYS A 355 18.71 16.06 3.99
C LYS A 355 17.60 15.58 4.93
N ALA A 356 16.36 15.44 4.45
CA ALA A 356 15.24 14.93 5.24
C ALA A 356 15.42 13.46 5.68
N ARG A 357 15.99 12.61 4.82
CA ARG A 357 16.32 11.21 5.17
C ARG A 357 17.43 11.13 6.21
N LYS A 358 18.50 11.93 6.06
CA LYS A 358 19.58 12.03 7.05
C LYS A 358 19.04 12.49 8.41
N HIS A 359 18.20 13.52 8.43
CA HIS A 359 17.58 14.02 9.66
C HIS A 359 16.69 12.96 10.34
N LYS A 360 15.87 12.23 9.57
CA LYS A 360 15.03 11.15 10.11
C LYS A 360 15.85 9.97 10.62
N LYS A 361 16.95 9.62 9.94
CA LYS A 361 17.90 8.59 10.38
C LYS A 361 18.61 9.01 11.67
N ALA A 362 19.07 10.26 11.76
CA ALA A 362 19.69 10.81 12.97
C ALA A 362 18.72 10.84 14.17
N LYS A 363 17.46 11.23 13.96
CA LYS A 363 16.43 11.20 15.01
C LYS A 363 16.15 9.77 15.50
N LYS A 364 16.11 8.79 14.58
CA LYS A 364 15.95 7.38 14.92
C LYS A 364 17.14 6.83 15.69
N LEU A 365 18.36 7.15 15.27
CA LEU A 365 19.59 6.74 15.96
C LEU A 365 19.71 7.38 17.35
N LYS A 366 19.32 8.65 17.53
CA LYS A 366 19.25 9.28 18.86
C LYS A 366 18.22 8.61 19.77
N ALA A 367 17.06 8.23 19.22
CA ALA A 367 16.05 7.49 19.97
C ALA A 367 16.52 6.07 20.34
N GLU A 368 17.18 5.36 19.41
CA GLU A 368 17.78 4.04 19.67
C GLU A 368 18.94 4.13 20.68
N ALA A 369 19.81 5.14 20.60
CA ALA A 369 20.90 5.35 21.56
C ALA A 369 20.40 5.63 22.99
N ALA A 370 19.27 6.33 23.15
CA ALA A 370 18.63 6.53 24.44
C ALA A 370 18.04 5.24 25.04
N LEU A 371 17.82 4.20 24.22
CA LEU A 371 17.31 2.88 24.61
C LEU A 371 18.41 1.84 24.88
N VAL A 372 19.65 2.08 24.42
CA VAL A 372 20.79 1.13 24.50
C VAL A 372 21.49 1.10 25.87
N GLY A 373 21.01 1.88 26.85
CA GLY A 373 21.47 1.79 28.24
C GLY A 373 21.09 0.48 28.98
N ALA A 374 20.44 -0.47 28.33
CA ALA A 374 20.11 -1.79 28.89
C ALA A 374 20.58 -2.91 27.93
N SER A 375 21.53 -3.73 28.40
CA SER A 375 22.23 -4.76 27.61
C SER A 375 21.33 -5.71 26.80
N PRO A 376 21.71 -6.09 25.56
CA PRO A 376 21.02 -7.09 24.76
C PRO A 376 21.73 -8.45 24.83
N VAL A 377 21.00 -9.54 25.08
CA VAL A 377 21.47 -10.90 24.80
C VAL A 377 21.03 -11.27 23.38
N GLN A 378 21.98 -11.64 22.53
CA GLN A 378 21.74 -12.15 21.18
C GLN A 378 21.26 -13.61 21.24
N VAL A 379 20.10 -13.90 20.64
CA VAL A 379 19.58 -15.26 20.48
C VAL A 379 19.74 -15.69 19.01
N PRO A 380 20.30 -16.87 18.70
CA PRO A 380 20.44 -17.34 17.33
C PRO A 380 19.10 -17.83 16.76
N ALA A 381 18.97 -17.64 15.44
CA ALA A 381 17.77 -17.91 14.66
C ALA A 381 17.56 -19.40 14.41
N SER A 382 16.54 -19.99 15.03
CA SER A 382 15.63 -20.97 14.40
C SER A 382 14.57 -21.38 15.43
N ALA A 383 13.37 -20.82 15.30
CA ALA A 383 12.20 -21.35 16.00
C ALA A 383 10.98 -21.15 15.11
N ARG A 384 10.35 -22.27 14.73
CA ARG A 384 9.01 -22.26 14.12
C ARG A 384 8.07 -21.51 15.06
N ALA A 385 7.21 -20.67 14.50
CA ALA A 385 6.20 -19.96 15.27
C ALA A 385 5.33 -20.99 16.01
N PRO A 386 5.09 -20.84 17.32
CA PRO A 386 4.16 -21.70 18.03
C PRO A 386 2.77 -21.58 17.39
N GLN A 387 2.14 -22.72 17.10
CA GLN A 387 0.76 -22.76 16.61
C GLN A 387 -0.15 -22.35 17.77
N THR A 388 -0.81 -21.19 17.66
CA THR A 388 -1.68 -20.68 18.72
C THR A 388 -3.10 -21.22 18.60
N PRO A 389 -3.75 -21.60 19.72
CA PRO A 389 -5.16 -21.96 19.74
C PRO A 389 -6.09 -20.84 19.23
N LEU A 390 -5.68 -19.56 19.37
CA LEU A 390 -6.44 -18.39 18.92
C LEU A 390 -6.45 -18.20 17.39
N ALA A 391 -5.49 -18.78 16.66
CA ALA A 391 -5.53 -18.82 15.19
C ALA A 391 -6.54 -19.86 14.66
N ALA A 392 -6.95 -20.83 15.48
CA ALA A 392 -7.87 -21.91 15.15
C ALA A 392 -9.34 -21.63 15.52
N GLY A 393 -9.77 -20.36 15.55
CA GLY A 393 -11.20 -20.03 15.61
C GLY A 393 -11.89 -20.17 16.98
N LEU A 394 -11.15 -20.34 18.08
CA LEU A 394 -11.72 -20.30 19.43
C LEU A 394 -11.46 -18.92 20.06
N ARG A 395 -12.29 -17.92 19.73
CA ARG A 395 -12.49 -16.82 20.69
C ARG A 395 -13.19 -17.42 21.91
N PRO A 396 -12.75 -17.13 23.15
CA PRO A 396 -13.57 -17.43 24.31
C PRO A 396 -14.93 -16.74 24.11
N ARG A 397 -16.00 -17.53 24.05
CA ARG A 397 -17.35 -16.99 24.20
C ARG A 397 -17.43 -16.50 25.65
N TYR A 398 -17.48 -15.19 25.83
CA TYR A 398 -17.93 -14.63 27.11
C TYR A 398 -19.36 -15.12 27.32
N LYS A 399 -19.56 -15.95 28.34
CA LYS A 399 -20.86 -16.07 29.01
C LYS A 399 -20.94 -14.98 30.06
#